data_AF-A0AB39XAU6-F1
#
_entry.id   AF-A0AB39XAU6-F1
#
_cell.length_a   1.000
_cell.length_b   1.000
_cell.length_c   1.000
_cell.angle_alpha   90.00
_cell.angle_beta   90.00
_cell.angle_gamma   90.00
#
_symmetry.space_group_name_H-M   'P 1'
#
loop_
_entity.id
_entity.type
_entity.pdbx_description
1 polymer ?
#
loop_
_entity_poly.entity_id
_entity_poly.type
_entity_poly.pdbx_seq_one_letter_code
_entity_poly.pdbx_strand_id
1 'polypeptide(L)'
;MKWMLVVLVGGVTPVNTDLVFDKFSECLAAEEQMRKHYADAFEAWDRLAAGSIERRRDYSKARDLQAKRLLSNIGTCVPHGGGGDQPAVAATQQPAATPSPHPAAPQPLPTPQPSP
;
A
#
# COMPACT_ATOMS: atom_id res chain seq x y z
N MET A 1 -13.09 5.48 18.03
CA MET A 1 -12.50 5.66 16.68
C MET A 1 -12.25 4.28 16.12
N LYS A 2 -12.72 3.96 14.91
CA LYS A 2 -12.44 2.65 14.32
C LYS A 2 -11.06 2.66 13.67
N TRP A 3 -10.48 1.48 13.46
CA TRP A 3 -9.18 1.24 12.84
C TRP A 3 -9.37 0.30 11.67
N MET A 4 -8.62 0.46 10.60
CA MET A 4 -8.64 -0.42 9.44
C MET A 4 -7.24 -0.99 9.20
N LEU A 5 -7.16 -2.28 8.91
CA LEU A 5 -5.92 -2.90 8.45
C LEU A 5 -5.76 -2.67 6.94
N VAL A 6 -4.63 -2.09 6.55
CA VAL A 6 -4.23 -1.90 5.15
C VAL A 6 -2.97 -2.70 4.91
N VAL A 7 -2.85 -3.35 3.75
CA VAL A 7 -1.68 -4.16 3.40
C VAL A 7 -0.89 -3.46 2.31
N LEU A 8 0.39 -3.22 2.55
CA LEU A 8 1.34 -2.75 1.55
C LEU A 8 1.91 -3.96 0.81
N VAL A 9 1.36 -4.25 -0.36
CA VAL A 9 1.86 -5.32 -1.23
C VAL A 9 3.17 -4.88 -1.89
N GLY A 10 4.19 -5.73 -1.81
CA GLY A 10 5.53 -5.40 -2.33
C GLY A 10 6.18 -4.18 -1.67
N GLY A 11 5.73 -3.81 -0.46
CA GLY A 11 6.24 -2.67 0.32
C GLY A 11 5.79 -1.29 -0.16
N VAL A 12 4.97 -1.19 -1.22
CA VAL A 12 4.66 0.10 -1.84
C VAL A 12 3.18 0.28 -2.20
N THR A 13 2.46 -0.79 -2.54
CA THR A 13 1.09 -0.67 -3.05
C THR A 13 0.09 -0.92 -1.92
N PRO A 14 -0.66 0.10 -1.45
CA PRO A 14 -1.67 -0.07 -0.42
C PRO A 14 -2.87 -0.86 -0.97
N VAL A 15 -3.33 -1.84 -0.19
CA VAL A 15 -4.53 -2.64 -0.46
C VAL A 15 -5.40 -2.58 0.78
N ASN A 16 -6.62 -2.07 0.63
CA ASN A 16 -7.61 -2.07 1.69
C ASN A 16 -8.06 -3.51 1.93
N THR A 17 -7.96 -3.98 3.18
CA THR A 17 -8.41 -5.34 3.54
C THR A 17 -9.88 -5.37 3.97
N ASP A 18 -10.51 -4.21 4.11
CA ASP A 18 -11.85 -4.02 4.67
C ASP A 18 -12.02 -4.56 6.11
N LEU A 19 -10.93 -4.95 6.77
CA LEU A 19 -10.93 -5.37 8.17
C LEU A 19 -10.94 -4.13 9.05
N VAL A 20 -12.11 -3.83 9.62
CA VAL A 20 -12.33 -2.69 10.52
C VAL A 20 -12.49 -3.19 11.96
N PHE A 21 -11.72 -2.60 12.87
CA PHE A 21 -11.65 -2.92 14.28
C PHE A 21 -12.06 -1.72 15.13
N ASP A 22 -12.71 -1.95 16.27
CA ASP A 22 -13.08 -0.88 17.20
C ASP A 22 -11.89 -0.43 18.08
N LYS A 23 -10.93 -1.33 18.33
CA LYS A 23 -9.72 -1.03 19.12
C LYS A 23 -8.45 -1.15 18.27
N PHE A 24 -7.50 -0.25 18.54
CA PHE A 24 -6.17 -0.29 17.92
C PHE A 24 -5.44 -1.61 18.21
N SER A 25 -5.56 -2.12 19.45
CA SER A 25 -4.93 -3.38 19.88
C SER A 25 -5.43 -4.59 19.08
N GLU A 26 -6.70 -4.60 18.67
CA GLU A 26 -7.27 -5.68 17.86
C GLU A 26 -6.75 -5.63 16.42
N CYS A 27 -6.60 -4.41 15.88
CA CYS A 27 -5.95 -4.23 14.58
C CYS A 27 -4.48 -4.68 14.61
N LEU A 28 -3.72 -4.33 15.66
CA LEU A 28 -2.33 -4.78 15.81
C LEU A 28 -2.21 -6.30 15.97
N ALA A 29 -3.12 -6.94 16.70
CA ALA A 29 -3.13 -8.40 16.80
C ALA A 29 -3.39 -9.06 15.44
N ALA A 30 -4.29 -8.49 14.64
CA ALA A 30 -4.55 -8.96 13.28
C ALA A 30 -3.34 -8.74 12.34
N GLU A 31 -2.65 -7.60 12.46
CA GLU A 31 -1.41 -7.32 11.73
C GLU A 31 -0.31 -8.33 12.07
N GLU A 32 -0.11 -8.62 13.36
CA GLU A 32 0.88 -9.61 13.81
C GLU A 32 0.52 -11.01 13.30
N GLN A 33 -0.75 -11.40 13.34
CA GLN A 33 -1.21 -12.68 12.80
C GLN A 33 -0.95 -12.77 11.30
N MET A 34 -1.18 -11.69 10.55
CA MET A 34 -0.90 -11.63 9.12
C MET A 34 0.60 -11.76 8.83
N ARG A 35 1.44 -11.02 9.57
CA ARG A 35 2.90 -11.09 9.46
C ARG A 35 3.40 -12.51 9.73
N LYS A 36 2.86 -13.15 10.77
CA LYS A 36 3.17 -14.54 11.10
C LYS A 36 2.79 -15.48 9.95
N HIS A 37 1.62 -15.30 9.35
CA HIS A 37 1.19 -16.13 8.21
C HIS A 37 2.16 -16.08 7.03
N TYR A 38 2.67 -14.90 6.68
CA TYR A 38 3.66 -14.75 5.61
C TYR A 38 5.03 -15.32 5.99
N ALA A 39 5.44 -15.18 7.25
CA ALA A 39 6.68 -15.78 7.76
C ALA A 39 6.62 -17.31 7.72
N ASP A 40 5.54 -17.90 8.24
CA ASP A 40 5.33 -19.35 8.26
C ASP A 40 5.29 -19.92 6.84
N ALA A 41 4.62 -19.23 5.89
CA ALA A 41 4.59 -19.62 4.49
C ALA A 41 5.98 -19.58 3.84
N PHE A 42 6.78 -18.56 4.16
CA PHE A 42 8.15 -18.45 3.68
C PHE A 42 9.04 -19.56 4.26
N GLU A 43 8.97 -19.83 5.56
CA GLU A 43 9.75 -20.90 6.20
C GLU A 43 9.38 -22.28 5.66
N ALA A 44 8.09 -22.55 5.46
CA ALA A 44 7.61 -23.79 4.87
C ALA A 44 8.15 -23.98 3.44
N TRP A 45 8.10 -22.92 2.63
CA TRP A 45 8.69 -22.92 1.30
C TRP A 45 10.22 -23.10 1.35
N ASP A 46 10.92 -22.39 2.23
CA ASP A 46 12.38 -22.41 2.35
C ASP A 46 12.90 -23.81 2.72
N ARG A 47 12.20 -24.49 3.64
CA ARG A 47 12.50 -25.88 4.01
C ARG A 47 12.35 -26.85 2.83
N LEU A 48 11.31 -26.67 2.01
CA LEU A 48 11.10 -27.49 0.81
C LEU A 48 12.14 -27.17 -0.28
N ALA A 49 12.49 -25.89 -0.45
CA ALA A 49 13.47 -25.43 -1.42
C ALA A 49 14.89 -25.88 -1.07
N ALA A 50 15.27 -25.84 0.21
CA ALA A 50 16.57 -26.30 0.70
C ALA A 50 16.82 -27.79 0.41
N GLY A 51 15.77 -28.61 0.38
CA GLY A 51 15.86 -30.03 0.04
C GLY A 51 15.76 -30.36 -1.45
N SER A 52 15.38 -29.41 -2.31
CA SER A 52 15.08 -29.66 -3.74
C SER A 52 16.00 -28.93 -4.71
N ILE A 53 16.65 -27.83 -4.31
CA ILE A 53 17.52 -27.05 -5.20
C ILE A 53 18.99 -27.43 -4.97
N GLU A 54 19.53 -28.31 -5.83
CA GLU A 54 20.92 -28.81 -5.72
C GLU A 54 21.98 -27.70 -5.84
N ARG A 55 21.73 -26.65 -6.63
CA ARG A 55 22.72 -25.61 -6.87
C ARG A 55 22.52 -24.45 -5.88
N ARG A 56 23.45 -24.32 -4.94
CA ARG A 56 23.45 -23.29 -3.87
C ARG A 56 23.21 -21.85 -4.37
N ARG A 57 23.76 -21.49 -5.53
CA ARG A 57 23.56 -20.16 -6.13
C ARG A 57 22.12 -19.92 -6.61
N ASP A 58 21.50 -20.94 -7.17
CA ASP A 58 20.12 -20.86 -7.68
C ASP A 58 19.14 -20.85 -6.49
N TYR A 59 19.46 -21.58 -5.42
CA TYR A 59 18.73 -21.52 -4.14
C TYR A 59 18.78 -20.12 -3.52
N SER A 60 19.95 -19.49 -3.41
CA SER A 60 20.05 -18.14 -2.83
C SER A 60 19.25 -17.10 -3.62
N LYS A 61 19.25 -17.17 -4.96
CA LYS A 61 18.44 -16.27 -5.80
C LYS A 61 16.93 -16.55 -5.65
N ALA A 62 16.53 -17.82 -5.64
CA ALA A 62 15.14 -18.20 -5.44
C ALA A 62 14.63 -17.75 -4.05
N ARG A 63 15.47 -17.89 -3.02
CA ARG A 63 15.17 -17.46 -1.66
C ARG A 63 14.96 -15.95 -1.57
N ASP A 64 15.82 -15.17 -2.22
CA ASP A 64 15.67 -13.70 -2.24
C ASP A 64 14.36 -13.27 -2.93
N LEU A 65 14.03 -13.88 -4.08
CA LEU A 65 12.78 -13.60 -4.80
C LEU A 65 11.55 -13.98 -3.98
N GLN A 66 11.56 -15.12 -3.30
CA GLN A 66 10.43 -15.55 -2.46
C GLN A 66 10.33 -14.74 -1.17
N ALA A 67 11.46 -14.38 -0.56
CA ALA A 67 11.49 -13.46 0.57
C ALA A 67 10.85 -12.13 0.16
N LYS A 68 11.22 -11.57 -0.99
CA LYS A 68 10.63 -10.33 -1.50
C LYS A 68 9.15 -10.47 -1.83
N ARG A 69 8.71 -11.62 -2.31
CA ARG A 69 7.29 -11.84 -2.62
C ARG A 69 6.42 -11.97 -1.38
N LEU A 70 6.89 -12.71 -0.36
CA LEU A 70 6.08 -13.07 0.81
C LEU A 70 6.26 -12.07 1.95
N LEU A 71 7.51 -11.67 2.24
CA LEU A 71 7.84 -10.84 3.40
C LEU A 71 7.78 -9.34 3.13
N SER A 72 7.72 -8.90 1.86
CA SER A 72 7.49 -7.46 1.57
C SER A 72 6.03 -7.05 1.72
N ASN A 73 5.12 -7.98 2.03
CA ASN A 73 3.74 -7.62 2.36
C ASN A 73 3.66 -7.23 3.83
N ILE A 74 3.37 -5.96 4.11
CA ILE A 74 3.36 -5.41 5.46
C ILE A 74 1.96 -4.88 5.78
N GLY A 75 1.43 -5.22 6.96
CA GLY A 75 0.16 -4.70 7.44
C GLY A 75 0.37 -3.39 8.18
N THR A 76 -0.57 -2.46 8.07
CA THR A 76 -0.57 -1.21 8.82
C THR A 76 -1.98 -0.86 9.28
N CYS A 77 -2.09 -0.42 10.53
CA CYS A 77 -3.36 -0.02 11.14
C CYS A 77 -3.56 1.48 10.99
N VAL A 78 -4.57 1.87 10.20
CA VAL A 78 -4.92 3.28 9.95
C VAL A 78 -6.25 3.64 10.62
N PRO A 79 -6.43 4.87 11.13
CA PRO A 79 -7.72 5.30 11.65
C PRO A 79 -8.81 5.28 10.56
N HIS A 80 -9.96 4.69 10.87
CA HIS A 80 -11.13 4.62 10.01
C HIS A 80 -12.30 5.35 10.68
N GLY A 81 -12.50 6.63 10.33
CA GLY A 81 -13.64 7.41 10.80
C GLY A 81 -13.33 8.89 11.02
N GLY A 82 -13.75 9.70 10.05
CA GLY A 82 -13.74 11.17 10.11
C GLY A 82 -13.87 11.82 8.73
N GLY A 83 -15.07 11.76 8.13
CA GLY A 83 -15.52 12.65 7.04
C GLY A 83 -14.66 12.74 5.78
N GLY A 84 -15.02 11.94 4.76
CA GLY A 84 -14.90 12.31 3.33
C GLY A 84 -13.51 12.65 2.82
N ASP A 85 -12.63 11.67 2.72
CA ASP A 85 -11.80 11.46 1.54
C ASP A 85 -11.20 10.05 1.61
N GLN A 86 -10.68 9.56 0.50
CA GLN A 86 -10.02 8.27 0.38
C GLN A 86 -8.93 8.10 1.47
N PRO A 87 -8.48 6.87 1.78
CA PRO A 87 -7.29 6.72 2.61
C PRO A 87 -6.13 7.42 1.89
N ALA A 88 -5.81 8.63 2.33
CA ALA A 88 -4.53 9.25 2.10
C ALA A 88 -3.53 8.34 2.80
N VAL A 89 -3.07 7.32 2.05
CA VAL A 89 -1.70 6.86 2.18
C VAL A 89 -0.85 8.11 2.35
N ALA A 90 -0.05 8.14 3.39
CA ALA A 90 0.98 9.15 3.52
C ALA A 90 1.83 9.08 2.26
N ALA A 91 1.48 9.88 1.25
CA ALA A 91 2.36 10.24 0.18
C ALA A 91 3.61 10.74 0.90
N THR A 92 4.71 10.05 0.66
CA THR A 92 6.04 10.62 0.77
C THR A 92 5.93 12.11 0.47
N GLN A 93 6.21 12.95 1.47
CA GLN A 93 6.16 14.40 1.34
C GLN A 93 7.01 14.81 0.14
N GLN A 94 6.35 15.06 -0.98
CA GLN A 94 6.91 15.84 -2.06
C GLN A 94 6.94 17.27 -1.51
N PRO A 95 8.10 17.95 -1.46
CA PRO A 95 8.16 19.32 -0.99
C PRO A 95 7.19 20.15 -1.82
N ALA A 96 6.21 20.76 -1.15
CA ALA A 96 5.21 21.61 -1.77
C ALA A 96 5.92 22.74 -2.54
N ALA A 97 5.78 22.74 -3.86
CA ALA A 97 6.09 23.91 -4.66
C ALA A 97 5.08 25.01 -4.28
N THR A 98 5.61 26.11 -3.77
CA THR A 98 4.89 27.33 -3.37
C THR A 98 4.04 27.86 -4.54
N PRO A 99 2.74 28.14 -4.36
CA PRO A 99 1.97 28.81 -5.40
C PRO A 99 2.35 30.29 -5.43
N SER A 100 3.04 30.69 -6.51
CA SER A 100 3.22 32.11 -6.85
C SER A 100 1.89 32.69 -7.35
N PRO A 101 1.48 33.90 -6.92
CA PRO A 101 0.22 34.49 -7.39
C PRO A 101 0.32 34.94 -8.86
N HIS A 102 -0.49 34.33 -9.72
CA HIS A 102 -0.79 34.82 -11.07
C HIS A 102 -1.71 36.06 -11.00
N PRO A 103 -1.45 37.15 -11.75
CA PRO A 103 -2.42 38.21 -11.97
C PRO A 103 -3.47 37.82 -13.03
N ALA A 104 -4.63 38.47 -12.91
CA ALA A 104 -5.91 38.21 -13.55
C ALA A 104 -5.97 38.20 -15.10
N ALA A 105 -6.95 37.44 -15.60
CA ALA A 105 -7.39 37.36 -17.01
C ALA A 105 -8.08 38.65 -17.52
N PRO A 106 -8.45 38.69 -18.82
CA PRO A 106 -9.89 38.77 -19.10
C PRO A 106 -10.40 37.90 -20.28
N GLN A 107 -11.36 37.04 -19.92
CA GLN A 107 -12.66 36.66 -20.53
C GLN A 107 -12.82 36.29 -22.03
N PRO A 108 -13.60 35.23 -22.35
CA PRO A 108 -14.14 34.95 -23.69
C PRO A 108 -15.55 35.56 -23.91
N LEU A 109 -15.81 36.10 -25.10
CA LEU A 109 -17.11 36.66 -25.53
C LEU A 109 -17.90 35.63 -26.38
N PRO A 110 -19.24 35.49 -26.24
CA PRO A 110 -20.02 34.49 -26.96
C PRO A 110 -20.77 34.98 -28.22
N THR A 111 -21.06 34.01 -29.12
CA THR A 111 -22.18 33.89 -30.11
C THR A 111 -22.22 34.78 -31.38
N PRO A 112 -23.04 34.47 -32.43
CA PRO A 112 -23.63 33.20 -32.92
C PRO A 112 -23.50 33.01 -34.48
N GLN A 113 -23.80 31.81 -35.00
CA GLN A 113 -24.01 31.55 -36.46
C GLN A 113 -25.49 31.80 -36.82
N PRO A 114 -25.82 32.45 -37.97
CA PRO A 114 -26.45 31.71 -39.09
C PRO A 114 -26.08 32.23 -40.51
N SER A 115 -26.23 31.34 -41.51
CA SER A 115 -26.13 31.57 -42.97
C SER A 115 -27.29 32.43 -43.53
N PRO A 116 -27.23 32.90 -44.79
CA PRO A 116 -27.48 32.05 -45.97
C PRO A 116 -26.30 31.93 -46.95
#